data_AF-A0A0H5DNY5-F1
#
_entry.id   AF-A0A0H5DNY5-F1
#
_cell.length_a   1.000
_cell.length_b   1.000
_cell.length_c   1.000
_cell.angle_alpha   90.00
_cell.angle_beta   90.00
_cell.angle_gamma   90.00
#
_symmetry.space_group_name_H-M   'P 1'
#
loop_
_entity.id
_entity.type
_entity.pdbx_description
1 polymer ?
#
loop_
_entity_poly.entity_id
_entity_poly.type
_entity_poly.pdbx_seq_one_letter_code
_entity_poly.pdbx_strand_id
1 'polypeptide(L)'
;MGNILERLFFSTWWVFAIFVISLSLFERGLSQIHGDELQLNHQINVLQAEIADAQLIGKRKRDKLSSIEDPAWIELLLIKHLGLIPEGYHKYVIESGS
;
A
#
# COMPACT_ATOMS: atom_id res chain seq x y z
N MET A 1 29.56 -33.64 -54.28
CA MET A 1 29.24 -33.23 -52.89
C MET A 1 28.03 -32.29 -52.77
N GLY A 2 27.62 -31.53 -53.81
CA GLY A 2 26.48 -30.60 -53.74
C GLY A 2 25.11 -31.24 -53.44
N ASN A 3 24.79 -32.38 -54.04
CA ASN A 3 23.46 -33.00 -53.96
C ASN A 3 23.09 -33.54 -52.56
N ILE A 4 24.07 -33.81 -51.70
CA ILE A 4 23.82 -34.32 -50.34
C ILE A 4 23.39 -33.17 -49.43
N LEU A 5 24.03 -32.00 -49.58
CA LEU A 5 23.69 -30.79 -48.85
C LEU A 5 22.28 -30.31 -49.17
N GLU A 6 21.88 -30.28 -50.45
CA GLU A 6 20.50 -29.91 -50.82
C GLU A 6 19.47 -30.87 -50.22
N ARG A 7 19.74 -32.18 -50.25
CA ARG A 7 18.81 -33.18 -49.71
C ARG A 7 18.69 -33.08 -48.19
N LEU A 8 19.79 -32.79 -47.49
CA LEU A 8 19.79 -32.51 -46.06
C LEU A 8 19.07 -31.20 -45.74
N PHE A 9 19.31 -30.14 -46.51
CA PHE A 9 18.63 -28.85 -46.33
C PHE A 9 17.12 -28.99 -46.50
N PHE A 10 16.68 -29.67 -47.57
CA PHE A 10 15.26 -29.89 -47.83
C PHE A 10 14.60 -30.78 -46.77
N SER A 11 15.34 -31.76 -46.22
CA SER A 11 14.84 -32.66 -45.18
C SER A 11 14.82 -32.03 -43.78
N THR A 12 15.75 -31.14 -43.47
CA THR A 12 15.95 -30.61 -42.10
C THR A 12 15.40 -29.19 -41.93
N TRP A 13 15.07 -28.49 -43.02
CA TRP A 13 14.49 -27.14 -42.98
C TRP A 13 13.28 -27.02 -42.03
N TRP A 14 12.39 -28.02 -42.02
CA TRP A 14 11.22 -28.03 -41.14
C TRP A 14 11.57 -28.07 -39.65
N VAL A 15 12.69 -28.73 -39.28
CA VAL A 15 13.17 -28.78 -37.89
C VAL A 15 13.61 -27.40 -37.44
N PHE A 16 14.33 -26.67 -38.30
CA PHE A 16 14.71 -25.28 -38.03
C PHE A 16 13.49 -24.38 -37.92
N ALA A 17 12.50 -24.54 -38.79
CA ALA A 17 11.25 -23.77 -38.73
C ALA A 17 10.52 -24.02 -37.41
N ILE A 18 10.37 -25.28 -36.99
CA ILE A 18 9.74 -25.63 -35.70
C ILE A 18 10.55 -25.06 -34.53
N PHE A 19 11.87 -25.12 -34.58
CA PHE A 19 12.73 -24.58 -33.53
C PHE A 19 12.56 -23.07 -33.38
N VAL A 20 12.55 -22.32 -34.49
CA VAL A 20 12.33 -20.86 -34.48
C VAL A 20 10.92 -20.51 -33.97
N ILE A 21 9.90 -21.27 -34.36
CA ILE A 21 8.53 -21.09 -33.86
C ILE A 21 8.47 -21.36 -32.36
N SER A 22 9.10 -22.43 -31.89
CA SER A 22 9.15 -22.78 -30.47
C SER A 22 9.84 -21.71 -29.63
N LEU A 23 10.97 -21.18 -30.10
CA LEU A 23 11.67 -20.07 -29.43
C LEU A 23 10.79 -18.81 -29.39
N SER A 24 10.13 -18.47 -30.51
CA SER A 24 9.25 -17.29 -30.58
C SER A 24 8.05 -17.42 -29.64
N LEU A 25 7.46 -18.61 -29.52
CA LEU A 25 6.35 -18.86 -28.61
C LEU A 25 6.82 -18.80 -27.15
N PHE A 26 8.00 -19.35 -26.86
CA PHE A 26 8.59 -19.32 -25.52
C PHE A 26 8.89 -17.90 -25.05
N GLU A 27 9.51 -17.08 -25.90
CA GLU A 27 9.81 -15.68 -25.61
C GLU A 27 8.54 -14.87 -25.37
N ARG A 28 7.50 -15.06 -26.22
CA ARG A 28 6.20 -14.41 -26.04
C ARG A 28 5.52 -14.84 -24.74
N GLY A 29 5.58 -16.12 -24.39
CA GLY A 29 5.04 -16.64 -23.14
C GLY A 29 5.72 -16.02 -21.91
N LEU A 30 7.05 -15.95 -21.92
CA LEU A 30 7.82 -15.32 -20.83
C LEU A 30 7.51 -13.83 -20.69
N SER A 31 7.36 -13.12 -21.81
CA SER A 31 7.03 -11.69 -21.79
C SER A 31 5.64 -11.41 -21.23
N GLN A 32 4.66 -12.28 -21.47
CA GLN A 32 3.31 -12.13 -20.90
C GLN A 32 3.33 -12.35 -19.39
N ILE A 33 4.01 -13.41 -18.93
CA ILE A 33 4.15 -13.70 -17.50
C ILE A 33 4.82 -12.54 -16.75
N HIS A 34 5.88 -11.96 -17.31
CA HIS A 34 6.54 -10.80 -16.70
C HIS A 34 5.62 -9.57 -16.65
N GLY A 35 4.80 -9.35 -17.67
CA GLY A 35 3.83 -8.26 -17.70
C GLY A 35 2.77 -8.41 -16.59
N ASP A 36 2.22 -9.60 -16.45
CA ASP A 36 1.22 -9.92 -15.43
C ASP A 36 1.81 -9.83 -14.01
N GLU A 37 3.05 -10.32 -13.80
CA GLU A 37 3.74 -10.18 -12.53
C GLU A 37 4.03 -8.72 -12.17
N LEU A 38 4.41 -7.89 -13.14
CA LEU A 38 4.62 -6.45 -12.94
C LEU A 38 3.31 -5.75 -12.54
N GLN A 39 2.21 -6.07 -13.22
CA GLN A 39 0.91 -5.50 -12.92
C GLN A 39 0.42 -5.92 -11.53
N LEU A 40 0.59 -7.19 -11.17
CA LEU A 40 0.20 -7.72 -9.87
C LEU A 40 1.04 -7.10 -8.74
N ASN A 41 2.35 -6.99 -8.92
CA ASN A 41 3.23 -6.32 -7.96
C ASN A 41 2.88 -4.84 -7.79
N HIS A 42 2.51 -4.16 -8.87
CA HIS A 42 2.05 -2.77 -8.79
C HIS A 42 0.78 -2.66 -7.94
N GLN A 43 -0.20 -3.53 -8.15
CA GLN A 43 -1.43 -3.55 -7.34
C GLN A 43 -1.15 -3.84 -5.87
N ILE A 44 -0.28 -4.82 -5.57
CA ILE A 44 0.13 -5.14 -4.19
C ILE A 44 0.74 -3.91 -3.51
N ASN A 45 1.65 -3.20 -4.19
CA ASN A 45 2.29 -2.01 -3.65
C ASN A 45 1.27 -0.90 -3.35
N VAL A 46 0.30 -0.68 -4.25
CA VAL A 46 -0.78 0.30 -4.04
C VAL A 46 -1.63 -0.07 -2.82
N LEU A 47 -2.05 -1.33 -2.72
CA LEU A 47 -2.86 -1.79 -1.57
C LEU A 47 -2.08 -1.69 -0.26
N GLN A 48 -0.78 -2.01 -0.25
CA GLN A 48 0.05 -1.88 0.95
C GLN A 48 0.17 -0.42 1.41
N ALA A 49 0.33 0.51 0.47
CA ALA A 49 0.35 1.95 0.79
C ALA A 49 -0.99 2.40 1.40
N GLU A 50 -2.11 1.97 0.82
CA GLU A 50 -3.44 2.30 1.33
C GLU A 50 -3.70 1.72 2.73
N ILE A 51 -3.25 0.49 2.99
CA ILE A 51 -3.31 -0.11 4.33
C ILE A 51 -2.47 0.69 5.32
N ALA A 52 -1.26 1.10 4.96
CA ALA A 52 -0.40 1.89 5.83
C ALA A 52 -1.02 3.25 6.18
N ASP A 53 -1.61 3.92 5.20
CA ASP A 53 -2.33 5.19 5.40
C ASP A 53 -3.57 5.00 6.29
N ALA A 54 -4.37 3.98 6.03
CA ALA A 54 -5.54 3.66 6.86
C ALA A 54 -5.14 3.34 8.31
N GLN A 55 -4.02 2.64 8.52
CA GLN A 55 -3.47 2.37 9.85
C GLN A 55 -3.01 3.65 10.55
N LEU A 56 -2.35 4.57 9.85
CA LEU A 56 -1.96 5.87 10.39
C LEU A 56 -3.17 6.71 10.81
N ILE A 57 -4.21 6.76 9.97
CA ILE A 57 -5.46 7.44 10.27
C ILE A 57 -6.13 6.80 11.48
N GLY A 58 -6.18 5.47 11.53
CA GLY A 58 -6.74 4.70 12.64
C GLY A 58 -5.99 4.92 13.96
N LYS A 59 -4.65 5.05 13.92
CA LYS A 59 -3.85 5.42 15.10
C LYS A 59 -4.19 6.84 15.57
N ARG A 60 -4.16 7.85 14.68
CA ARG A 60 -4.52 9.22 15.06
C ARG A 60 -5.93 9.36 15.63
N LYS A 61 -6.89 8.62 15.09
CA LYS A 61 -8.27 8.60 15.61
C LYS A 61 -8.31 7.99 17.02
N ARG A 62 -7.59 6.89 17.24
CA ARG A 62 -7.46 6.27 18.57
C ARG A 62 -6.78 7.20 19.57
N ASP A 63 -5.68 7.85 19.19
CA ASP A 63 -4.96 8.79 20.06
C ASP A 63 -5.84 9.98 20.47
N LYS A 64 -6.67 10.48 19.54
CA LYS A 64 -7.67 11.51 19.84
C LYS A 64 -8.77 11.00 20.77
N LEU A 65 -9.23 9.77 20.57
CA LEU A 65 -10.28 9.18 21.40
C LEU A 65 -9.77 8.92 22.82
N SER A 66 -8.56 8.37 22.97
CA SER A 66 -7.93 8.20 24.28
C SER A 66 -7.67 9.52 25.00
N SER A 67 -7.42 10.60 24.26
CA SER A 67 -7.31 11.94 24.84
C SER A 67 -8.66 12.50 25.29
N ILE A 68 -9.78 12.08 24.69
CA ILE A 68 -11.13 12.53 25.05
C ILE A 68 -11.70 11.68 26.20
N GLU A 69 -11.33 10.41 26.30
CA GLU A 69 -11.74 9.52 27.39
C GLU A 69 -10.99 9.76 28.70
N ASP A 70 -9.94 10.59 28.70
CA ASP A 70 -9.29 11.02 29.93
C ASP A 70 -10.22 11.96 30.73
N PRO A 71 -10.69 11.56 31.93
CA PRO A 71 -11.57 12.39 32.75
C PRO A 71 -10.98 13.77 33.02
N ALA A 72 -9.66 13.86 33.16
CA ALA A 72 -8.95 15.12 33.39
C ALA A 72 -9.03 16.05 32.17
N TRP A 73 -9.06 15.50 30.96
CA TRP A 73 -9.22 16.28 29.73
C TRP A 73 -10.65 16.81 29.57
N ILE A 74 -11.66 15.99 29.92
CA ILE A 74 -13.06 16.41 29.94
C ILE A 74 -13.26 17.56 30.95
N GLU A 75 -12.73 17.42 32.16
CA GLU A 75 -12.80 18.46 33.19
C GLU A 75 -12.09 19.75 32.74
N LEU A 76 -10.91 19.65 32.13
CA LEU A 76 -10.18 20.80 31.58
C LEU A 76 -10.96 21.49 30.46
N LEU A 77 -11.61 20.73 29.57
CA LEU A 77 -12.43 21.26 28.49
C LEU A 77 -13.69 21.93 29.04
N LEU A 78 -14.32 21.35 30.08
CA LEU A 78 -15.47 21.93 30.79
C LEU A 78 -15.12 23.29 31.39
N ILE A 79 -13.99 23.37 32.10
CA ILE A 79 -13.53 24.60 32.74
C ILE A 79 -13.17 25.67 31.69
N LYS A 80 -12.48 25.27 30.60
CA LYS A 80 -11.94 26.20 29.61
C LYS A 80 -12.98 26.71 28.59
N HIS A 81 -13.88 25.84 28.12
CA HIS A 81 -14.87 26.20 27.09
C HIS A 81 -16.24 26.53 27.64
N LEU A 82 -16.69 25.86 28.71
CA LEU A 82 -18.01 26.09 29.29
C LEU A 82 -17.95 27.01 30.51
N GLY A 83 -16.76 27.29 31.07
CA GLY A 83 -16.61 28.07 32.30
C GLY A 83 -17.23 27.41 33.53
N LEU A 84 -17.61 26.13 33.41
CA LEU A 84 -18.26 25.34 34.43
C LEU A 84 -17.19 24.70 35.32
N ILE A 85 -17.33 24.90 36.62
CA ILE A 85 -16.45 24.30 37.63
C ILE A 85 -17.06 22.95 38.02
N PRO A 86 -16.33 21.83 37.90
CA PRO A 86 -16.84 20.51 38.28
C PRO A 86 -17.18 20.44 39.78
N GLU A 87 -18.14 19.60 40.14
CA GLU A 87 -18.64 19.49 41.52
C GLU A 87 -17.51 19.12 42.50
N GLY A 88 -17.35 19.92 43.56
CA GLY A 88 -16.29 19.74 44.57
C GLY A 88 -15.07 20.67 44.43
N TYR A 89 -14.97 21.46 43.35
CA TYR A 89 -13.89 22.43 43.15
C TYR A 89 -14.36 23.86 43.44
N HIS A 90 -13.54 24.66 44.15
CA HIS A 90 -13.82 26.07 44.43
C HIS A 90 -12.89 26.98 43.62
N LYS A 91 -13.46 27.91 42.84
CA LYS A 91 -12.71 28.94 42.12
C LYS A 91 -12.36 30.07 43.09
N TYR A 92 -11.09 30.19 43.44
CA TYR A 92 -10.57 31.34 44.18
C TYR A 92 -10.16 32.43 43.18
N VAL A 93 -10.87 33.56 43.21
CA VAL A 93 -10.42 34.79 42.53
C VAL A 93 -9.55 35.54 43.53
N ILE A 94 -8.24 35.56 43.30
CA ILE A 94 -7.31 36.37 44.07
C ILE A 94 -7.27 37.73 43.39
N GLU A 95 -8.03 38.70 43.90
CA GLU A 95 -7.86 40.10 43.52
C GLU A 95 -6.57 40.62 44.17
N SER A 96 -5.48 40.68 43.38
CA SER A 96 -4.30 41.46 43.75
C SER A 96 -4.62 42.94 43.51
N GLY A 97 -5.35 43.56 44.45
CA GLY A 97 -5.46 45.00 44.53
C GLY A 97 -4.20 45.60 45.15
N SER A 98 -3.44 46.35 44.35
CA SER A 98 -2.59 47.45 44.80
C SER A 98 -2.69 48.59 43.80
#